data_AF-A0A1E5A8H2-F1
#
_entry.id   AF-A0A1E5A8H2-F1
#
_cell.length_a   1.000
_cell.length_b   1.000
_cell.length_c   1.000
_cell.angle_alpha   90.00
_cell.angle_beta   90.00
_cell.angle_gamma   90.00
#
_symmetry.space_group_name_H-M   'P 1'
#
loop_
_entity.id
_entity.type
_entity.pdbx_description
1 polymer ?
#
loop_
_entity_poly.entity_id
_entity_poly.type
_entity_poly.pdbx_seq_one_letter_code
_entity_poly.pdbx_strand_id
1 'polypeptide(L)'
;MRNIIIEHMKRWDAAEMRSQCEAFADGQPNEISCLNGRRNWDEIEASIPSGLTQVSALNQREHLLKIQAEGNGLSEAIEFCRSSGATPVGDFSLQILKD
;
A
#
# COMPACT_ATOMS: atom_id res chain seq x y z
N MET A 1 -8.56 -15.80 -5.47
CA MET A 1 -7.34 -15.14 -6.01
C MET A 1 -7.41 -13.63 -6.16
N ARG A 2 -8.26 -13.03 -7.00
CA ARG A 2 -8.25 -11.55 -7.25
C ARG A 2 -8.22 -10.71 -5.97
N ASN A 3 -9.08 -11.03 -4.98
CA ASN A 3 -9.14 -10.27 -3.73
C ASN A 3 -7.88 -10.42 -2.88
N ILE A 4 -7.18 -11.55 -2.97
CA ILE A 4 -5.92 -11.78 -2.25
C ILE A 4 -4.84 -10.89 -2.85
N ILE A 5 -4.72 -10.87 -4.18
CA ILE A 5 -3.81 -9.97 -4.90
C ILE A 5 -4.08 -8.51 -4.52
N ILE A 6 -5.35 -8.10 -4.41
CA ILE A 6 -5.73 -6.74 -4.00
C ILE A 6 -5.26 -6.43 -2.57
N GLU A 7 -5.36 -7.35 -1.61
CA GLU A 7 -4.88 -7.09 -0.25
C GLU A 7 -3.35 -7.01 -0.17
N HIS A 8 -2.63 -7.83 -0.92
CA HIS A 8 -1.17 -7.72 -1.04
C HIS A 8 -0.76 -6.41 -1.72
N MET A 9 -1.47 -6.01 -2.78
CA MET A 9 -1.28 -4.72 -3.44
C MET A 9 -1.49 -3.54 -2.48
N LYS A 10 -2.54 -3.56 -1.65
CA LYS A 10 -2.78 -2.51 -0.65
C LYS A 10 -1.68 -2.44 0.41
N ARG A 11 -1.15 -3.59 0.84
CA ARG A 11 -0.02 -3.65 1.79
C ARG A 11 1.24 -3.02 1.19
N TRP A 12 1.52 -3.32 -0.07
CA TRP A 12 2.61 -2.70 -0.80
C TRP A 12 2.39 -1.19 -0.96
N ASP A 13 1.19 -0.77 -1.38
CA ASP A 13 0.84 0.66 -1.51
C ASP A 13 1.00 1.42 -0.17
N ALA A 14 0.61 0.80 0.94
CA ALA A 14 0.78 1.38 2.27
C ALA A 14 2.25 1.55 2.67
N ALA A 15 3.08 0.54 2.40
CA ALA A 15 4.52 0.60 2.67
C ALA A 15 5.21 1.66 1.82
N GLU A 16 4.87 1.73 0.52
CA GLU A 16 5.43 2.72 -0.39
C GLU A 16 4.98 4.13 -0.01
N MET A 17 3.69 4.33 0.26
CA MET A 17 3.17 5.62 0.73
C MET A 17 3.90 6.08 1.98
N ARG A 18 4.10 5.19 2.95
CA ARG A 18 4.83 5.51 4.18
C ARG A 18 6.27 5.93 3.87
N SER A 19 6.98 5.16 3.05
CA SER A 19 8.36 5.46 2.62
C SER A 19 8.48 6.85 1.99
N GLN A 20 7.55 7.22 1.11
CA GLN A 20 7.53 8.54 0.48
C GLN A 20 7.27 9.68 1.49
N CYS A 21 6.39 9.44 2.46
CA CYS A 21 6.11 10.43 3.50
C CYS A 21 7.23 10.54 4.55
N GLU A 22 8.01 9.48 4.78
CA GLU A 22 9.25 9.50 5.57
C GLU A 22 10.33 10.31 4.84
N ALA A 23 10.54 10.04 3.55
CA ALA A 23 11.46 10.82 2.72
C ALA A 23 11.11 12.32 2.70
N PHE A 24 9.81 12.66 2.61
CA PHE A 24 9.36 14.05 2.74
C PHE A 24 9.71 14.67 4.10
N ALA A 25 9.45 13.95 5.20
CA ALA A 25 9.74 14.42 6.55
C ALA A 25 11.25 14.69 6.76
N ASP A 26 12.09 13.88 6.11
CA ASP A 26 13.55 13.98 6.15
C ASP A 26 14.14 14.98 5.14
N GLY A 27 13.28 15.69 4.39
CA GLY A 27 13.70 16.63 3.34
C GLY A 27 14.40 15.97 2.16
N GLN A 28 14.20 14.66 1.98
CA GLN A 28 14.72 13.88 0.86
C GLN A 28 13.79 14.00 -0.36
N PRO A 29 14.32 13.74 -1.56
CA PRO A 29 13.49 13.56 -2.74
C PRO A 29 12.41 12.51 -2.48
N ASN A 30 11.17 12.89 -2.74
CA ASN A 30 10.00 12.06 -2.52
C ASN A 30 9.02 12.26 -3.69
N GLU A 31 8.14 11.30 -3.86
CA GLU A 31 7.13 11.33 -4.90
C GLU A 31 5.76 10.93 -4.37
N ILE A 32 5.23 11.80 -3.49
CA ILE A 32 3.89 11.67 -2.94
C ILE A 32 2.89 11.88 -4.09
N SER A 33 2.36 10.78 -4.62
CA SER A 33 1.34 10.77 -5.68
C SER A 33 0.51 9.47 -5.65
N CYS A 34 -0.53 9.33 -6.49
CA CYS A 34 -1.40 8.14 -6.57
C CYS A 34 -0.72 6.84 -7.08
N LEU A 35 0.61 6.76 -7.11
CA LEU A 35 1.38 5.59 -7.58
C LEU A 35 1.00 5.12 -9.01
N ASN A 36 0.51 6.05 -9.86
CA ASN A 36 -0.06 5.84 -11.20
C ASN A 36 0.75 4.88 -12.11
N GLY A 37 0.50 3.58 -12.00
CA GLY A 37 1.17 2.56 -12.81
C GLY A 37 2.59 2.19 -12.36
N ARG A 38 3.05 2.68 -11.20
CA ARG A 38 4.41 2.46 -10.68
C ARG A 38 4.54 1.32 -9.66
N ARG A 39 3.46 0.57 -9.43
CA ARG A 39 3.50 -0.57 -8.52
C ARG A 39 4.55 -1.57 -8.97
N ASN A 40 5.40 -2.00 -8.04
CA ASN A 40 6.29 -3.11 -8.29
C ASN A 40 5.48 -4.43 -8.22
N TRP A 41 4.97 -4.87 -9.37
CA TRP A 41 4.17 -6.09 -9.44
C TRP A 41 4.97 -7.35 -9.10
N ASP A 42 6.27 -7.35 -9.35
CA ASP A 42 7.15 -8.48 -9.01
C ASP A 42 7.27 -8.64 -7.49
N GLU A 43 7.41 -7.54 -6.74
CA GLU A 43 7.38 -7.55 -5.27
C GLU A 43 6.02 -7.95 -4.71
N ILE A 44 4.94 -7.44 -5.31
CA ILE A 44 3.57 -7.81 -4.91
C ILE A 44 3.36 -9.31 -5.11
N GLU A 45 3.74 -9.86 -6.25
CA GLU A 45 3.62 -11.29 -6.53
C GLU A 45 4.50 -12.12 -5.59
N ALA A 46 5.74 -11.71 -5.35
CA ALA A 46 6.65 -12.38 -4.43
C ALA A 46 6.14 -12.40 -2.98
N SER A 47 5.31 -11.42 -2.59
CA SER A 47 4.70 -11.37 -1.26
C SER A 47 3.55 -12.38 -1.07
N ILE A 48 2.98 -12.91 -2.15
CA ILE A 48 1.87 -13.88 -2.11
C ILE A 48 2.45 -15.28 -1.84
N PRO A 49 1.95 -16.02 -0.84
CA PRO A 49 2.46 -17.37 -0.56
C PRO A 49 2.41 -18.29 -1.80
N SER A 50 3.55 -18.91 -2.12
CA SER A 50 3.65 -19.85 -3.23
C SER A 50 2.70 -21.05 -3.00
N GLY A 51 1.93 -21.42 -4.03
CA GLY A 51 0.99 -22.55 -3.96
C GLY A 51 -0.44 -22.17 -3.54
N LEU A 52 -0.72 -20.90 -3.27
CA LEU A 52 -2.09 -20.44 -2.97
C LEU A 52 -3.08 -20.69 -4.13
N THR A 53 -2.58 -20.73 -5.35
CA THR A 53 -3.35 -21.09 -6.56
C THR A 53 -3.66 -22.59 -6.65
N GLN A 54 -2.92 -23.42 -5.91
CA GLN A 54 -3.04 -24.89 -5.92
C GLN A 54 -3.92 -25.42 -4.78
N VAL A 55 -4.30 -24.57 -3.80
CA VAL A 55 -5.21 -24.96 -2.72
C VAL A 55 -6.67 -24.74 -3.10
N SER A 56 -7.57 -25.39 -2.36
CA SER A 56 -9.01 -25.27 -2.54
C SER A 56 -9.50 -23.82 -2.39
N ALA A 57 -10.65 -23.52 -2.99
CA ALA A 57 -11.28 -22.20 -2.84
C ALA A 57 -11.63 -21.86 -1.37
N LEU A 58 -11.93 -22.88 -0.55
CA LEU A 58 -12.13 -22.71 0.89
C LEU A 58 -10.85 -22.21 1.57
N ASN A 59 -9.73 -22.86 1.31
CA ASN A 59 -8.44 -22.48 1.89
C ASN A 59 -7.98 -21.09 1.39
N GLN A 60 -8.26 -20.75 0.12
CA GLN A 60 -8.03 -19.38 -0.39
C GLN A 60 -8.87 -18.34 0.36
N ARG A 61 -10.12 -18.66 0.70
CA ARG A 61 -11.00 -17.78 1.47
C ARG A 61 -10.51 -17.62 2.90
N GLU A 62 -10.11 -18.70 3.56
CA GLU A 62 -9.53 -18.66 4.91
C GLU A 62 -8.27 -17.78 4.93
N HIS A 63 -7.40 -17.92 3.93
CA HIS A 63 -6.24 -17.06 3.77
C HIS A 63 -6.64 -15.58 3.61
N LEU A 64 -7.60 -15.29 2.73
CA LEU A 64 -8.11 -13.93 2.53
C LEU A 64 -8.65 -13.31 3.83
N LEU A 65 -9.45 -14.06 4.59
CA LEU A 65 -10.01 -13.58 5.86
C LEU A 65 -8.91 -13.29 6.89
N LYS A 66 -7.88 -14.14 6.93
CA LYS A 66 -6.72 -13.93 7.80
C LYS A 66 -6.00 -12.63 7.47
N ILE A 67 -5.63 -12.42 6.20
CA ILE A 67 -4.90 -11.19 5.80
C ILE A 67 -5.76 -9.92 5.93
N GLN A 68 -7.08 -10.04 5.81
CA GLN A 68 -8.00 -8.92 6.08
C GLN A 68 -8.06 -8.58 7.57
N ALA A 69 -8.09 -9.60 8.45
CA ALA A 69 -8.11 -9.39 9.90
C ALA A 69 -6.80 -8.78 10.42
N GLU A 70 -5.67 -9.11 9.80
CA GLU A 70 -4.36 -8.48 10.07
C GLU A 70 -4.30 -7.00 9.65
N GLY A 71 -5.19 -6.55 8.78
CA GLY A 71 -5.13 -5.21 8.17
C GLY A 71 -4.11 -5.13 7.04
N ASN A 72 -4.11 -3.98 6.33
CA ASN A 72 -3.19 -3.71 5.23
C ASN A 72 -2.31 -2.47 5.43
N GLY A 73 -2.45 -1.77 6.57
CA GLY A 73 -1.60 -0.63 6.92
C GLY A 73 -1.93 0.67 6.18
N LEU A 74 -2.94 0.69 5.29
CA LEU A 74 -3.19 1.86 4.45
C LEU A 74 -3.71 3.05 5.25
N SER A 75 -4.59 2.83 6.22
CA SER A 75 -5.09 3.90 7.10
C SER A 75 -3.95 4.50 7.93
N GLU A 76 -3.09 3.63 8.47
CA GLU A 76 -1.93 4.00 9.28
C GLU A 76 -0.89 4.78 8.46
N ALA A 77 -0.66 4.38 7.20
CA ALA A 77 0.21 5.12 6.29
C ALA A 77 -0.35 6.52 5.98
N ILE A 78 -1.66 6.64 5.73
CA ILE A 78 -2.33 7.93 5.51
C ILE A 78 -2.22 8.82 6.75
N GLU A 79 -2.45 8.27 7.95
CA GLU A 79 -2.31 9.01 9.20
C GLU A 79 -0.88 9.50 9.40
N PHE A 80 0.11 8.65 9.09
CA PHE A 80 1.51 9.05 9.15
C PHE A 80 1.81 10.21 8.19
N CYS A 81 1.40 10.11 6.92
CA CYS A 81 1.57 11.17 5.93
C CYS A 81 0.91 12.49 6.34
N ARG A 82 -0.23 12.46 7.03
CA ARG A 82 -0.85 13.67 7.59
C ARG A 82 0.00 14.23 8.74
N SER A 83 0.48 13.37 9.63
CA SER A 83 1.29 13.78 10.78
C SER A 83 2.64 14.36 10.38
N SER A 84 3.22 13.90 9.25
CA SER A 84 4.48 14.43 8.71
C SER A 84 4.30 15.71 7.88
N GLY A 85 3.07 16.14 7.63
CA GLY A 85 2.77 17.29 6.77
C GLY A 85 2.90 17.00 5.26
N ALA A 86 3.14 15.75 4.88
CA ALA A 86 3.25 15.30 3.48
C ALA A 86 1.93 15.41 2.70
N THR A 87 0.78 15.40 3.40
CA THR A 87 -0.54 15.60 2.78
C THR A 87 -1.41 16.57 3.59
N PRO A 88 -2.17 17.50 2.96
CA PRO A 88 -3.08 18.39 3.67
C PRO A 88 -4.20 17.61 4.37
N VAL A 89 -4.63 18.09 5.55
CA VAL A 89 -5.82 17.54 6.22
C VAL A 89 -7.06 17.88 5.40
N GLY A 90 -7.72 16.86 4.85
CA GLY A 90 -9.03 17.00 4.18
C GLY A 90 -8.98 17.12 2.66
N ASP A 91 -7.81 17.08 2.03
CA ASP A 91 -7.70 17.09 0.57
C ASP A 91 -6.82 15.93 0.07
N PHE A 92 -7.45 14.96 -0.62
CA PHE A 92 -6.75 13.92 -1.38
C PHE A 92 -6.38 14.41 -2.79
N SER A 93 -6.68 15.67 -3.12
CA SER A 93 -6.05 16.30 -4.26
C SER A 93 -4.59 16.51 -3.90
N LEU A 94 -3.77 15.59 -4.40
CA LEU A 94 -2.33 15.75 -4.49
C LEU A 94 -2.08 16.97 -5.36
N GLN A 95 -2.15 18.15 -4.77
CA GLN A 95 -1.62 19.34 -5.38
C GLN A 95 -0.14 19.07 -5.56
N ILE A 96 0.22 18.83 -6.82
CA ILE A 96 1.60 18.80 -7.26
C ILE A 96 2.20 20.11 -6.77
N LEU A 97 2.97 20.05 -5.67
CA LEU A 97 3.85 21.14 -5.28
C LEU A 97 4.92 21.16 -6.37
N LYS A 98 4.66 21.95 -7.42
CA LYS A 98 5.69 22.36 -8.36
C LYS A 98 6.55 23.39 -7.64
N ASP A 99 7.86 23.17 -7.72
CA ASP A 99 8.91 24.14 -7.39
C ASP A 99 8.66 25.52 -8.02
#